data_AF-A0A7C5BZB4-F1
#
_entry.id   AF-A0A7C5BZB4-F1
#
_cell.length_a   1.000
_cell.length_b   1.000
_cell.length_c   1.000
_cell.angle_alpha   90.00
_cell.angle_beta   90.00
_cell.angle_gamma   90.00
#
_symmetry.space_group_name_H-M   'P 1'
#
loop_
_entity.id
_entity.type
_entity.pdbx_description
1 polymer ?
#
loop_
_entity_poly.entity_id
_entity_poly.type
_entity_poly.pdbx_seq_one_letter_code
_entity_poly.pdbx_strand_id
1 'polypeptide(L)'
;MTRRRPFCTPRSRLKLFLKEKIWQRVSIRLRQLPRDERGVVSVLSVFAVLLLVMLLGYVMNVGRQVDSKIRLQNAADAAAFSGGVMIARGMNVLAFTNHLMCEVFALTAFMREARDKNSYEYFRRDNPYNQDRSILGAWDKAGELLSRAPLPKFSLLGQAIRQKVPLEQQLVEAFTAWAHAVSIPMLPTLEMILAEEMIPQYQRAVIAVFPELAQRAAREVARMNSFPGRHEATMEAVLWRTDVQPVGGPVESWDRTLPVVDPLEEPVYLQEAKDQRNSWARHYLNDWNTVCLRFFDREAKMCQFAGLWRSFTCGYLDSLLNAEYPDRNLPVLIRPGTRLPSELQEDYTFVAVVYRPKLPEMASVIFRNPLGSDSVAYAAVRVFVPRRRLVWWRDYPGRQELGGVPGDMVIIDPEDPPTGPPEPGVWVVRREPGASEAWDLFNQRWRAQLVPATAESLAWILQTPPPLSGWWDGRLRLPQLPGVDTPEILHISPH
;
A
#
# COMPACT_ATOMS: atom_id res chain seq x y z
N MET A 1 61.08 32.67 103.29
CA MET A 1 60.67 32.08 104.59
C MET A 1 59.98 30.75 104.33
N THR A 2 60.29 29.75 105.17
CA THR A 2 59.62 28.45 105.43
C THR A 2 59.63 27.30 104.38
N ARG A 3 60.31 26.22 104.79
CA ARG A 3 60.34 24.83 104.26
C ARG A 3 58.99 24.10 104.39
N ARG A 4 58.76 23.07 103.55
CA ARG A 4 58.37 21.69 103.94
C ARG A 4 58.44 20.70 102.74
N ARG A 5 59.03 19.52 102.96
CA ARG A 5 58.93 18.28 102.12
C ARG A 5 57.89 17.32 102.78
N PRO A 6 57.67 16.09 102.31
CA PRO A 6 57.01 15.64 101.07
C PRO A 6 55.81 14.69 101.38
N PHE A 7 55.06 14.22 100.37
CA PHE A 7 54.18 13.04 100.52
C PHE A 7 54.24 12.16 99.26
N CYS A 8 54.72 10.92 99.43
CA CYS A 8 54.66 9.85 98.42
C CYS A 8 53.28 9.20 98.42
N THR A 9 52.71 8.91 97.24
CA THR A 9 51.52 8.05 97.08
C THR A 9 51.66 7.07 95.90
N PRO A 10 50.98 5.91 95.95
CA PRO A 10 51.39 4.65 95.31
C PRO A 10 50.82 4.47 93.89
N ARG A 11 51.14 5.40 92.97
CA ARG A 11 50.65 5.34 91.57
C ARG A 11 51.69 4.91 90.53
N SER A 12 52.95 4.66 90.90
CA SER A 12 54.04 4.40 89.95
C SER A 12 54.30 2.92 89.64
N ARG A 13 53.89 1.96 90.50
CA ARG A 13 54.14 0.52 90.24
C ARG A 13 53.14 -0.14 89.29
N LEU A 14 51.90 0.36 89.20
CA LEU A 14 50.88 -0.19 88.29
C LEU A 14 51.12 0.21 86.81
N LYS A 15 51.67 1.40 86.58
CA LYS A 15 51.95 1.91 85.22
C LYS A 15 53.14 1.21 84.54
N LEU A 16 54.10 0.70 85.31
CA LEU A 16 55.25 -0.05 84.77
C LEU A 16 54.86 -1.49 84.39
N PHE A 17 54.12 -2.18 85.25
CA PHE A 17 53.66 -3.56 85.00
C PHE A 17 52.66 -3.68 83.83
N LEU A 18 51.81 -2.67 83.62
CA LEU A 18 50.92 -2.64 82.44
C LEU A 18 51.71 -2.40 81.15
N LYS A 19 52.74 -1.54 81.18
CA LYS A 19 53.55 -1.23 80.00
C LYS A 19 54.32 -2.45 79.49
N GLU A 20 54.91 -3.26 80.37
CA GLU A 20 55.65 -4.48 79.98
C GLU A 20 54.75 -5.58 79.40
N LYS A 21 53.58 -5.84 80.02
CA LYS A 21 52.62 -6.84 79.48
C LYS A 21 52.01 -6.43 78.15
N ILE A 22 51.77 -5.13 77.95
CA ILE A 22 51.25 -4.60 76.68
C ILE A 22 52.34 -4.66 75.60
N TRP A 23 53.59 -4.30 75.91
CA TRP A 23 54.71 -4.40 74.98
C TRP A 23 55.05 -5.84 74.57
N GLN A 24 54.93 -6.81 75.49
CA GLN A 24 55.10 -8.23 75.17
C GLN A 24 53.96 -8.76 74.26
N ARG A 25 52.71 -8.35 74.48
CA ARG A 25 51.59 -8.76 73.60
C ARG A 25 51.65 -8.12 72.21
N VAL A 26 52.11 -6.87 72.13
CA VAL A 26 52.27 -6.14 70.86
C VAL A 26 53.46 -6.68 70.07
N SER A 27 54.59 -6.98 70.71
CA SER A 27 55.78 -7.54 70.04
C SER A 27 55.57 -8.97 69.53
N ILE A 28 54.77 -9.80 70.22
CA ILE A 28 54.38 -11.13 69.74
C ILE A 28 53.46 -11.04 68.52
N ARG A 29 52.48 -10.11 68.52
CA ARG A 29 51.61 -9.88 67.34
C ARG A 29 52.38 -9.28 66.15
N LEU A 30 53.34 -8.38 66.39
CA LEU A 30 54.18 -7.79 65.34
C LEU A 30 55.18 -8.80 64.74
N ARG A 31 55.64 -9.79 65.52
CA ARG A 31 56.45 -10.91 65.00
C ARG A 31 55.66 -11.98 64.25
N GLN A 32 54.32 -11.98 64.35
CA GLN A 32 53.41 -12.87 63.61
C GLN A 32 52.87 -12.26 62.31
N LEU A 33 53.05 -10.96 62.10
CA LEU A 33 52.63 -10.25 60.88
C LEU A 33 53.27 -10.76 59.57
N PRO A 34 54.48 -11.34 59.53
CA PRO A 34 55.01 -11.93 58.29
C PRO A 34 54.39 -13.28 57.91
N ARG A 35 53.40 -13.81 58.66
CA ARG A 35 52.84 -15.16 58.45
C ARG A 35 51.31 -15.20 58.34
N ASP A 36 50.65 -14.04 58.22
CA ASP A 36 49.20 -13.95 58.16
C ASP A 36 48.71 -13.70 56.71
N GLU A 37 48.44 -14.78 55.98
CA GLU A 37 47.89 -14.75 54.61
C GLU A 37 46.46 -14.16 54.55
N ARG A 38 45.80 -13.94 55.69
CA ARG A 38 44.41 -13.43 55.77
C ARG A 38 44.28 -11.97 55.31
N GLY A 39 45.32 -11.15 55.45
CA GLY A 39 45.34 -9.77 54.94
C GLY A 39 45.37 -9.73 53.40
N VAL A 40 46.11 -10.65 52.79
CA VAL A 40 46.17 -10.80 51.33
C VAL A 40 44.83 -11.28 50.78
N VAL A 41 44.17 -12.23 51.46
CA VAL A 41 42.81 -12.70 51.10
C VAL A 41 41.78 -11.56 51.16
N SER A 42 41.87 -10.63 52.12
CA SER A 42 40.97 -9.47 52.21
C SER A 42 41.17 -8.46 51.07
N VAL A 43 42.42 -8.15 50.73
CA VAL A 43 42.74 -7.24 49.61
C VAL A 43 42.31 -7.88 48.27
N LEU A 44 42.63 -9.16 48.06
CA LEU A 44 42.27 -9.88 46.84
C LEU A 44 40.74 -10.01 46.67
N SER A 45 40.00 -10.16 47.77
CA SER A 45 38.52 -10.19 47.76
C SER A 45 37.92 -8.85 47.38
N VAL A 46 38.47 -7.72 47.87
CA VAL A 46 37.99 -6.38 47.48
C VAL A 46 38.23 -6.13 45.99
N PHE A 47 39.41 -6.49 45.48
CA PHE A 47 39.70 -6.41 44.05
C PHE A 47 38.78 -7.31 43.22
N ALA A 48 38.50 -8.54 43.66
CA ALA A 48 37.59 -9.45 42.98
C ALA A 48 36.15 -8.91 42.94
N VAL A 49 35.65 -8.33 44.04
CA VAL A 49 34.32 -7.70 44.09
C VAL A 49 34.26 -6.45 43.20
N LEU A 50 35.30 -5.61 43.20
CA LEU A 50 35.38 -4.45 42.31
C LEU A 50 35.38 -4.85 40.82
N LEU A 51 36.14 -5.90 40.47
CA LEU A 51 36.16 -6.46 39.12
C LEU A 51 34.78 -7.01 38.73
N LEU A 52 34.11 -7.73 39.63
CA LEU A 52 32.77 -8.26 39.40
C LEU A 52 31.74 -7.15 39.21
N VAL A 53 31.80 -6.08 40.00
CA VAL A 53 30.94 -4.90 39.85
C VAL A 53 31.21 -4.18 38.53
N MET A 54 32.48 -4.02 38.12
CA MET A 54 32.83 -3.48 36.80
C MET A 54 32.29 -4.35 35.67
N LEU A 55 32.43 -5.68 35.76
CA LEU A 55 31.95 -6.62 34.76
C LEU A 55 30.42 -6.59 34.66
N LEU A 56 29.72 -6.54 35.80
CA LEU A 56 28.26 -6.41 35.83
C LEU A 56 27.81 -5.09 35.19
N GLY A 57 28.47 -3.98 35.54
CA GLY A 57 28.22 -2.67 34.92
C GLY A 57 28.44 -2.67 33.41
N TYR A 58 29.49 -3.35 32.95
CA TYR A 58 29.77 -3.55 31.53
C TYR A 58 28.67 -4.35 30.84
N VAL A 59 28.27 -5.51 31.39
CA VAL A 59 27.21 -6.35 30.83
C VAL A 59 25.88 -5.61 30.78
N MET A 60 25.54 -4.83 31.81
CA MET A 60 24.33 -4.00 31.82
C MET A 60 24.38 -2.90 30.74
N ASN A 61 25.53 -2.24 30.56
CA ASN A 61 25.71 -1.24 29.51
C ASN A 61 25.59 -1.87 28.10
N VAL A 62 26.24 -3.01 27.87
CA VAL A 62 26.13 -3.76 26.61
C VAL A 62 24.69 -4.21 26.37
N GLY A 63 24.01 -4.74 27.39
CA GLY A 63 22.62 -5.16 27.29
C GLY A 63 21.69 -4.02 26.88
N ARG A 64 21.82 -2.85 27.51
CA ARG A 64 21.05 -1.65 27.14
C ARG A 64 21.36 -1.18 25.72
N GLN A 65 22.62 -1.29 25.29
CA GLN A 65 23.05 -0.88 23.96
C GLN A 65 22.52 -1.80 22.86
N VAL A 66 22.61 -3.12 23.06
CA VAL A 66 22.09 -4.12 22.12
C VAL A 66 20.57 -3.99 21.99
N ASP A 67 19.86 -3.95 23.12
CA ASP A 67 18.41 -3.77 23.19
C ASP A 67 17.96 -2.48 22.48
N SER A 68 18.70 -1.40 22.71
CA SER A 68 18.53 -0.12 22.06
C SER A 68 18.78 -0.15 20.54
N LYS A 69 19.78 -0.91 20.06
CA LYS A 69 20.07 -1.07 18.63
C LYS A 69 19.01 -1.91 17.93
N ILE A 70 18.56 -3.00 18.55
CA ILE A 70 17.46 -3.84 18.03
C ILE A 70 16.19 -2.99 17.86
N ARG A 71 15.84 -2.15 18.84
CA ARG A 71 14.70 -1.23 18.71
C ARG A 71 14.87 -0.25 17.55
N LEU A 72 16.06 0.33 17.39
CA LEU A 72 16.33 1.28 16.32
C LEU A 72 16.17 0.61 14.95
N GLN A 73 16.62 -0.65 14.80
CA GLN A 73 16.43 -1.42 13.58
C GLN A 73 14.97 -1.78 13.33
N ASN A 74 14.25 -2.26 14.36
CA ASN A 74 12.82 -2.54 14.25
C ASN A 74 12.03 -1.28 13.84
N ALA A 75 12.40 -0.11 14.37
CA ALA A 75 11.83 1.17 13.97
C ALA A 75 12.12 1.49 12.50
N ALA A 76 13.34 1.21 12.01
CA ALA A 76 13.72 1.41 10.62
C ALA A 76 12.96 0.51 9.65
N ASP A 77 12.87 -0.80 9.96
CA ASP A 77 12.11 -1.76 9.16
C ASP A 77 10.62 -1.39 9.11
N ALA A 78 10.05 -1.03 10.26
CA ALA A 78 8.65 -0.62 10.34
C ALA A 78 8.39 0.71 9.61
N ALA A 79 9.31 1.68 9.71
CA ALA A 79 9.22 2.96 8.99
C ALA A 79 9.32 2.77 7.47
N ALA A 80 10.29 1.97 7.00
CA ALA A 80 10.45 1.64 5.58
C ALA A 80 9.20 0.95 5.04
N PHE A 81 8.73 -0.11 5.71
CA PHE A 81 7.56 -0.85 5.26
C PHE A 81 6.31 0.04 5.22
N SER A 82 6.08 0.85 6.25
CA SER A 82 4.90 1.72 6.34
C SER A 82 4.91 2.83 5.30
N GLY A 83 6.07 3.46 5.07
CA GLY A 83 6.26 4.42 3.99
C GLY A 83 6.00 3.80 2.61
N GLY A 84 6.61 2.64 2.33
CA GLY A 84 6.40 1.93 1.06
C GLY A 84 4.95 1.47 0.85
N VAL A 85 4.24 1.06 1.90
CA VAL A 85 2.81 0.73 1.84
C VAL A 85 1.98 1.93 1.42
N MET A 86 2.30 3.14 1.91
CA MET A 86 1.61 4.36 1.49
C MET A 86 1.86 4.68 0.02
N ILE A 87 3.10 4.55 -0.47
CA ILE A 87 3.41 4.71 -1.91
C ILE A 87 2.65 3.69 -2.75
N ALA A 88 2.68 2.40 -2.39
CA ALA A 88 1.93 1.34 -3.08
C ALA A 88 0.41 1.61 -3.06
N ARG A 89 -0.12 2.16 -1.96
CA ARG A 89 -1.53 2.58 -1.88
C ARG A 89 -1.83 3.72 -2.83
N GLY A 90 -0.94 4.70 -2.97
CA GLY A 90 -1.07 5.79 -3.95
C GLY A 90 -1.20 5.25 -5.37
N MET A 91 -0.30 4.33 -5.76
CA MET A 91 -0.37 3.66 -7.06
C MET A 91 -1.68 2.89 -7.27
N ASN A 92 -2.19 2.19 -6.25
CA ASN A 92 -3.47 1.49 -6.34
C ASN A 92 -4.68 2.45 -6.44
N VAL A 93 -4.64 3.60 -5.76
CA VAL A 93 -5.68 4.63 -5.86
C VAL A 93 -5.68 5.24 -7.27
N LEU A 94 -4.50 5.52 -7.84
CA LEU A 94 -4.38 5.98 -9.22
C LEU A 94 -4.92 4.94 -10.21
N ALA A 95 -4.57 3.66 -10.00
CA ALA A 95 -5.07 2.59 -10.84
C ALA A 95 -6.60 2.42 -10.76
N PHE A 96 -7.16 2.48 -9.54
CA PHE A 96 -8.60 2.46 -9.33
C PHE A 96 -9.31 3.62 -10.01
N THR A 97 -8.78 4.83 -9.87
CA THR A 97 -9.38 6.04 -10.46
C THR A 97 -9.28 6.07 -11.98
N ASN A 98 -8.23 5.52 -12.58
CA ASN A 98 -8.16 5.31 -14.03
C ASN A 98 -9.27 4.40 -14.55
N HIS A 99 -9.53 3.29 -13.84
CA HIS A 99 -10.67 2.42 -14.15
C HIS A 99 -12.00 3.15 -13.98
N LEU A 100 -12.20 3.79 -12.83
CA LEU A 100 -13.42 4.54 -12.53
C LEU A 100 -13.72 5.60 -13.59
N MET A 101 -12.70 6.32 -14.07
CA MET A 101 -12.88 7.33 -15.10
C MET A 101 -13.34 6.72 -16.43
N CYS A 102 -12.72 5.62 -16.87
CA CYS A 102 -13.13 4.92 -18.08
C CYS A 102 -14.54 4.33 -17.94
N GLU A 103 -14.89 3.84 -16.76
CA GLU A 103 -16.22 3.34 -16.44
C GLU A 103 -17.28 4.45 -16.42
N VAL A 104 -16.95 5.65 -15.93
CA VAL A 104 -17.86 6.81 -15.98
C VAL A 104 -18.16 7.20 -17.44
N PHE A 105 -17.17 7.17 -18.34
CA PHE A 105 -17.43 7.35 -19.78
C PHE A 105 -18.41 6.30 -20.32
N ALA A 106 -18.16 5.03 -20.02
CA ALA A 106 -18.99 3.92 -20.46
C ALA A 106 -20.44 4.04 -19.93
N LEU A 107 -20.60 4.29 -18.63
CA LEU A 107 -21.89 4.45 -17.99
C LEU A 107 -22.63 5.70 -18.48
N THR A 108 -21.93 6.80 -18.75
CA THR A 108 -22.55 8.00 -19.33
C THR A 108 -23.14 7.68 -20.70
N ALA A 109 -22.36 7.00 -21.56
CA ALA A 109 -22.84 6.59 -22.88
C ALA A 109 -24.05 5.64 -22.79
N PHE A 110 -23.99 4.65 -21.88
CA PHE A 110 -25.07 3.71 -21.63
C PHE A 110 -26.35 4.43 -21.16
N MET A 111 -26.21 5.34 -20.21
CA MET A 111 -27.35 6.05 -19.63
C MET A 111 -27.93 7.12 -20.57
N ARG A 112 -27.13 7.70 -21.47
CA ARG A 112 -27.65 8.61 -22.50
C ARG A 112 -28.56 7.90 -23.48
N GLU A 113 -28.21 6.69 -23.91
CA GLU A 113 -29.13 5.85 -24.70
C GLU A 113 -30.39 5.48 -23.90
N ALA A 114 -30.25 5.18 -22.61
CA ALA A 114 -31.39 4.91 -21.74
C ALA A 114 -32.36 6.11 -21.61
N ARG A 115 -31.81 7.33 -21.55
CA ARG A 115 -32.59 8.58 -21.53
C ARG A 115 -33.28 8.84 -22.89
N ASP A 116 -32.52 8.73 -23.97
CA ASP A 116 -32.95 9.18 -25.31
C ASP A 116 -33.79 8.11 -26.04
N LYS A 117 -33.68 6.85 -25.64
CA LYS A 117 -34.49 5.71 -26.12
C LYS A 117 -34.44 5.50 -27.64
N ASN A 118 -33.32 5.81 -28.28
CA ASN A 118 -33.23 5.71 -29.74
C ASN A 118 -33.43 4.27 -30.24
N SER A 119 -32.92 3.28 -29.51
CA SER A 119 -33.12 1.85 -29.80
C SER A 119 -34.60 1.45 -29.74
N TYR A 120 -35.37 2.03 -28.81
CA TYR A 120 -36.79 1.76 -28.64
C TYR A 120 -37.66 2.33 -29.77
N GLU A 121 -37.22 3.40 -30.44
CA GLU A 121 -37.99 4.01 -31.52
C GLU A 121 -38.37 3.01 -32.62
N TYR A 122 -37.54 1.99 -32.88
CA TYR A 122 -37.80 0.91 -33.85
C TYR A 122 -38.88 -0.10 -33.45
N PHE A 123 -39.34 -0.05 -32.19
CA PHE A 123 -40.36 -0.93 -31.61
C PHE A 123 -41.63 -0.17 -31.21
N ARG A 124 -41.58 1.16 -31.28
CA ARG A 124 -42.68 2.03 -30.89
C ARG A 124 -43.88 1.85 -31.83
N ARG A 125 -45.03 1.42 -31.27
CA ARG A 125 -46.24 1.07 -32.03
C ARG A 125 -47.01 2.28 -32.56
N ASP A 126 -46.95 3.40 -31.86
CA ASP A 126 -47.54 4.68 -32.22
C ASP A 126 -46.68 5.49 -33.22
N ASN A 127 -45.47 5.01 -33.55
CA ASN A 127 -44.62 5.67 -34.53
C ASN A 127 -45.19 5.45 -35.96
N PRO A 128 -45.62 6.52 -36.68
CA PRO A 128 -46.22 6.40 -38.01
C PRO A 128 -45.31 5.74 -39.05
N TYR A 129 -43.99 5.80 -38.85
CA TYR A 129 -43.01 5.18 -39.74
C TYR A 129 -42.85 3.67 -39.52
N ASN A 130 -43.31 3.14 -38.37
CA ASN A 130 -43.08 1.75 -37.95
C ASN A 130 -44.35 0.89 -37.91
N GLN A 131 -45.53 1.45 -38.20
CA GLN A 131 -46.82 0.76 -38.13
C GLN A 131 -46.83 -0.60 -38.84
N ASP A 132 -46.11 -0.74 -39.97
CA ASP A 132 -45.93 -2.00 -40.71
C ASP A 132 -44.45 -2.42 -40.89
N ARG A 133 -43.50 -1.69 -40.28
CA ARG A 133 -42.05 -1.85 -40.50
C ARG A 133 -41.23 -2.01 -39.22
N SER A 134 -41.86 -2.00 -38.04
CA SER A 134 -41.18 -2.36 -36.80
C SER A 134 -40.60 -3.77 -36.91
N ILE A 135 -39.49 -4.01 -36.21
CA ILE A 135 -38.80 -5.31 -36.29
C ILE A 135 -39.73 -6.45 -35.86
N LEU A 136 -40.46 -6.24 -34.75
CA LEU A 136 -41.41 -7.23 -34.25
C LEU A 136 -42.71 -7.30 -35.08
N GLY A 137 -43.13 -6.22 -35.72
CA GLY A 137 -44.24 -6.24 -36.69
C GLY A 137 -43.90 -7.09 -37.93
N ALA A 138 -42.67 -7.01 -38.42
CA ALA A 138 -42.20 -7.87 -39.52
C ALA A 138 -42.23 -9.35 -39.13
N TRP A 139 -41.87 -9.69 -37.89
CA TRP A 139 -41.98 -11.05 -37.36
C TRP A 139 -43.43 -11.50 -37.20
N ASP A 140 -44.36 -10.66 -36.73
CA ASP A 140 -45.78 -11.05 -36.63
C ASP A 140 -46.36 -11.37 -38.01
N LYS A 141 -46.04 -10.56 -39.03
CA LYS A 141 -46.43 -10.81 -40.42
C LYS A 141 -45.83 -12.11 -40.97
N ALA A 142 -44.55 -12.37 -40.71
CA ALA A 142 -43.90 -13.63 -41.09
C ALA A 142 -44.55 -14.82 -40.37
N GLY A 143 -44.88 -14.67 -39.09
CA GLY A 143 -45.60 -15.66 -38.29
C GLY A 143 -46.99 -15.97 -38.84
N GLU A 144 -47.74 -14.95 -39.27
CA GLU A 144 -49.04 -15.11 -39.92
C GLU A 144 -48.92 -15.94 -41.20
N LEU A 145 -47.97 -15.60 -42.09
CA LEU A 145 -47.74 -16.33 -43.33
C LEU A 145 -47.34 -17.79 -43.07
N LEU A 146 -46.42 -18.02 -42.14
CA LEU A 146 -45.96 -19.35 -41.76
C LEU A 146 -47.06 -20.19 -41.11
N SER A 147 -47.94 -19.57 -40.30
CA SER A 147 -49.04 -20.25 -39.62
C SER A 147 -50.04 -20.91 -40.59
N ARG A 148 -50.14 -20.36 -41.81
CA ARG A 148 -51.00 -20.86 -42.90
C ARG A 148 -50.28 -21.86 -43.81
N ALA A 149 -48.99 -22.14 -43.59
CA ALA A 149 -48.22 -23.03 -44.44
C ALA A 149 -48.72 -24.49 -44.32
N PRO A 150 -48.77 -25.26 -45.42
CA PRO A 150 -49.28 -26.63 -45.42
C PRO A 150 -48.35 -27.62 -44.69
N LEU A 151 -47.08 -27.27 -44.50
CA LEU A 151 -46.10 -28.11 -43.80
C LEU A 151 -46.21 -27.91 -42.28
N PRO A 152 -46.47 -28.96 -41.47
CA PRO A 152 -46.70 -28.83 -40.02
C PRO A 152 -45.59 -28.11 -39.26
N LYS A 153 -44.33 -28.29 -39.66
CA LYS A 153 -43.20 -27.60 -39.03
C LYS A 153 -43.28 -26.07 -39.16
N PHE A 154 -43.80 -25.56 -40.27
CA PHE A 154 -43.91 -24.12 -40.53
C PHE A 154 -45.16 -23.53 -39.88
N SER A 155 -46.27 -24.26 -39.87
CA SER A 155 -47.47 -23.81 -39.16
C SER A 155 -47.24 -23.70 -37.65
N LEU A 156 -46.56 -24.69 -37.04
CA LEU A 156 -46.16 -24.65 -35.63
C LEU A 156 -45.18 -23.49 -35.34
N LEU A 157 -44.17 -23.30 -36.20
CA LEU A 157 -43.24 -22.18 -36.07
C LEU A 157 -43.95 -20.83 -36.17
N GLY A 158 -44.88 -20.67 -37.12
CA GLY A 158 -45.66 -19.46 -37.28
C GLY A 158 -46.50 -19.13 -36.04
N GLN A 159 -47.16 -20.14 -35.44
CA GLN A 159 -47.89 -19.98 -34.18
C GLN A 159 -46.95 -19.57 -33.03
N ALA A 160 -45.79 -20.23 -32.90
CA ALA A 160 -44.81 -19.90 -31.87
C ALA A 160 -44.26 -18.47 -32.00
N ILE A 161 -43.96 -18.02 -33.23
CA ILE A 161 -43.55 -16.65 -33.51
C ILE A 161 -44.61 -15.66 -33.03
N ARG A 162 -45.88 -15.87 -33.38
CA ARG A 162 -46.97 -14.97 -32.98
C ARG A 162 -47.24 -14.97 -31.48
N GLN A 163 -47.00 -16.08 -30.79
CA GLN A 163 -47.04 -16.13 -29.33
C GLN A 163 -45.87 -15.37 -28.69
N LYS A 164 -44.69 -15.40 -29.31
CA LYS A 164 -43.47 -14.81 -28.76
C LYS A 164 -43.33 -13.30 -29.01
N VAL A 165 -43.78 -12.80 -30.15
CA VAL A 165 -43.73 -11.37 -30.50
C VAL A 165 -44.26 -10.44 -29.40
N PRO A 166 -45.47 -10.64 -28.83
CA PRO A 166 -45.95 -9.75 -27.76
C PRO A 166 -45.10 -9.84 -26.48
N LEU A 167 -44.50 -10.99 -26.18
CA LEU A 167 -43.62 -11.16 -25.02
C LEU A 167 -42.31 -10.39 -25.20
N GLU A 168 -41.68 -10.48 -26.37
CA GLU A 168 -40.46 -9.71 -26.66
C GLU A 168 -40.75 -8.20 -26.75
N GLN A 169 -41.92 -7.78 -27.25
CA GLN A 169 -42.34 -6.38 -27.22
C GLN A 169 -42.45 -5.88 -25.78
N GLN A 170 -43.14 -6.62 -24.92
CA GLN A 170 -43.30 -6.27 -23.51
C GLN A 170 -41.95 -6.21 -22.79
N LEU A 171 -41.03 -7.12 -23.10
CA LEU A 171 -39.67 -7.11 -22.57
C LEU A 171 -38.92 -5.83 -22.97
N VAL A 172 -38.96 -5.45 -24.25
CA VAL A 172 -38.32 -4.21 -24.74
C VAL A 172 -38.92 -2.98 -24.07
N GLU A 173 -40.25 -2.91 -23.96
CA GLU A 173 -40.96 -1.80 -23.29
C GLU A 173 -40.59 -1.71 -21.81
N ALA A 174 -40.60 -2.83 -21.09
CA ALA A 174 -40.27 -2.88 -19.68
C ALA A 174 -38.80 -2.50 -19.43
N PHE A 175 -37.86 -3.07 -20.19
CA PHE A 175 -36.45 -2.75 -20.07
C PHE A 175 -36.18 -1.27 -20.37
N THR A 176 -36.77 -0.73 -21.44
CA THR A 176 -36.58 0.68 -21.81
C THR A 176 -37.17 1.64 -20.76
N ALA A 177 -38.37 1.35 -20.26
CA ALA A 177 -39.00 2.15 -19.21
C ALA A 177 -38.15 2.15 -17.93
N TRP A 178 -37.63 0.99 -17.55
CA TRP A 178 -36.75 0.84 -16.40
C TRP A 178 -35.41 1.55 -16.59
N ALA A 179 -34.72 1.34 -17.71
CA ALA A 179 -33.45 1.98 -18.01
C ALA A 179 -33.58 3.50 -18.02
N HIS A 180 -34.64 4.02 -18.63
CA HIS A 180 -34.94 5.45 -18.60
C HIS A 180 -35.15 5.97 -17.17
N ALA A 181 -35.93 5.27 -16.36
CA ALA A 181 -36.17 5.67 -14.97
C ALA A 181 -34.87 5.73 -14.15
N VAL A 182 -33.93 4.80 -14.37
CA VAL A 182 -32.61 4.78 -13.73
C VAL A 182 -31.69 5.88 -14.27
N SER A 183 -31.80 6.21 -15.56
CA SER A 183 -30.95 7.24 -16.19
C SER A 183 -31.16 8.64 -15.62
N ILE A 184 -32.41 8.98 -15.25
CA ILE A 184 -32.79 10.32 -14.75
C ILE A 184 -31.95 10.75 -13.53
N PRO A 185 -31.85 9.95 -12.44
CA PRO A 185 -31.04 10.32 -11.29
C PRO A 185 -29.53 10.12 -11.50
N MET A 186 -29.10 9.19 -12.36
CA MET A 186 -27.67 8.87 -12.52
C MET A 186 -26.93 9.85 -13.45
N LEU A 187 -27.54 10.23 -14.58
CA LEU A 187 -26.88 11.02 -15.62
C LEU A 187 -26.30 12.34 -15.13
N PRO A 188 -27.02 13.18 -14.35
CA PRO A 188 -26.50 14.47 -13.93
C PRO A 188 -25.17 14.35 -13.16
N THR A 189 -25.04 13.31 -12.33
CA THR A 189 -23.82 13.06 -11.56
C THR A 189 -22.68 12.62 -12.47
N LEU A 190 -22.94 11.68 -13.38
CA LEU A 190 -21.93 11.18 -14.32
C LEU A 190 -21.43 12.28 -15.27
N GLU A 191 -22.34 13.08 -15.80
CA GLU A 191 -22.02 14.20 -16.70
C GLU A 191 -21.27 15.31 -15.96
N MET A 192 -21.63 15.60 -14.70
CA MET A 192 -20.89 16.56 -13.86
C MET A 192 -19.46 16.08 -13.59
N ILE A 193 -19.27 14.79 -13.26
CA ILE A 193 -17.93 14.21 -13.03
C ILE A 193 -17.03 14.43 -14.25
N LEU A 194 -17.54 14.22 -15.47
CA LEU A 194 -16.80 14.42 -16.71
C LEU A 194 -16.59 15.90 -17.05
N ALA A 195 -17.62 16.73 -16.87
CA ALA A 195 -17.58 18.15 -17.21
C ALA A 195 -16.57 18.92 -16.35
N GLU A 196 -16.53 18.60 -15.06
CA GLU A 196 -15.65 19.22 -14.07
C GLU A 196 -14.30 18.51 -13.92
N GLU A 197 -14.07 17.38 -14.60
CA GLU A 197 -12.85 16.57 -14.47
C GLU A 197 -12.55 16.18 -13.00
N MET A 198 -13.60 15.82 -12.25
CA MET A 198 -13.48 15.56 -10.81
C MET A 198 -12.48 14.44 -10.51
N ILE A 199 -12.42 13.40 -11.34
CA ILE A 199 -11.49 12.27 -11.18
C ILE A 199 -10.04 12.70 -11.48
N PRO A 200 -9.72 13.32 -12.64
CA PRO A 200 -8.38 13.89 -12.87
C PRO A 200 -7.92 14.87 -11.78
N GLN A 201 -8.80 15.74 -11.28
CA GLN A 201 -8.47 16.63 -10.18
C GLN A 201 -8.09 15.85 -8.91
N TYR A 202 -8.87 14.83 -8.57
CA TYR A 202 -8.55 13.95 -7.44
C TYR A 202 -7.23 13.19 -7.66
N GLN A 203 -6.96 12.71 -8.87
CA GLN A 203 -5.69 12.05 -9.20
C GLN A 203 -4.48 12.96 -8.99
N ARG A 204 -4.55 14.23 -9.43
CA ARG A 204 -3.49 15.22 -9.16
C ARG A 204 -3.30 15.47 -7.67
N ALA A 205 -4.38 15.53 -6.90
CA ALA A 205 -4.31 15.64 -5.44
C ALA A 205 -3.65 14.39 -4.80
N VAL A 206 -3.96 13.19 -5.30
CA VAL A 206 -3.30 11.94 -4.87
C VAL A 206 -1.80 12.00 -5.15
N ILE A 207 -1.41 12.42 -6.36
CA ILE A 207 0.00 12.57 -6.74
C ILE A 207 0.74 13.52 -5.80
N ALA A 208 0.14 14.68 -5.50
CA ALA A 208 0.74 15.69 -4.64
C ALA A 208 0.86 15.27 -3.16
N VAL A 209 -0.14 14.56 -2.63
CA VAL A 209 -0.27 14.34 -1.18
C VAL A 209 0.34 13.01 -0.70
N PHE A 210 0.33 11.96 -1.52
CA PHE A 210 0.79 10.63 -1.08
C PHE A 210 2.26 10.54 -0.68
N PRO A 211 3.21 11.25 -1.33
CA PRO A 211 4.60 11.31 -0.85
C PRO A 211 4.69 11.83 0.59
N GLU A 212 3.99 12.92 0.92
CA GLU A 212 3.94 13.46 2.28
C GLU A 212 3.30 12.47 3.26
N LEU A 213 2.24 11.77 2.86
CA LEU A 213 1.61 10.74 3.69
C LEU A 213 2.56 9.57 3.96
N ALA A 214 3.38 9.17 2.99
CA ALA A 214 4.40 8.14 3.15
C ALA A 214 5.49 8.58 4.14
N GLN A 215 5.98 9.81 3.99
CA GLN A 215 6.95 10.43 4.90
C GLN A 215 6.39 10.50 6.33
N ARG A 216 5.14 10.93 6.49
CA ARG A 216 4.46 10.99 7.78
C ARG A 216 4.24 9.61 8.40
N ALA A 217 3.84 8.62 7.62
CA ALA A 217 3.66 7.26 8.09
C ALA A 217 4.96 6.67 8.61
N ALA A 218 6.08 6.85 7.88
CA ALA A 218 7.40 6.43 8.32
C ALA A 218 7.78 7.09 9.66
N ARG A 219 7.55 8.41 9.77
CA ARG A 219 7.87 9.18 10.99
C ARG A 219 7.04 8.76 12.20
N GLU A 220 5.73 8.64 12.06
CA GLU A 220 4.85 8.24 13.17
C GLU A 220 5.15 6.81 13.66
N VAL A 221 5.46 5.89 12.74
CA VAL A 221 5.84 4.52 13.11
C VAL A 221 7.18 4.48 13.86
N ALA A 222 8.17 5.29 13.48
CA ALA A 222 9.39 5.40 14.26
C ALA A 222 9.16 6.00 15.66
N ARG A 223 8.29 7.02 15.76
CA ARG A 223 7.89 7.59 17.05
C ARG A 223 7.16 6.58 17.95
N MET A 224 6.28 5.75 17.38
CA MET A 224 5.60 4.69 18.13
C MET A 224 6.57 3.61 18.63
N ASN A 225 7.66 3.37 17.90
CA ASN A 225 8.75 2.48 18.34
C ASN A 225 9.71 3.15 19.35
N SER A 226 9.45 4.41 19.72
CA SER A 226 10.16 5.09 20.80
C SER A 226 9.56 4.73 22.16
N PHE A 227 10.39 4.56 23.19
CA PHE A 227 9.93 4.24 24.53
C PHE A 227 9.51 5.52 25.31
N PRO A 228 8.40 5.52 26.07
CA PRO A 228 8.02 6.65 26.94
C PRO A 228 8.82 6.74 28.26
N GLY A 229 10.02 6.15 28.32
CA GLY A 229 10.87 6.19 29.51
C GLY A 229 11.53 7.55 29.72
N ARG A 230 11.65 8.00 30.98
CA ARG A 230 12.13 9.33 31.44
C ARG A 230 13.49 9.82 30.89
N HIS A 231 14.22 9.00 30.12
CA HIS A 231 15.59 9.26 29.64
C HIS A 231 15.87 8.74 28.21
N GLU A 232 14.89 8.19 27.48
CA GLU A 232 15.11 7.75 26.09
C GLU A 232 14.63 8.84 25.12
N ALA A 233 15.44 9.12 24.11
CA ALA A 233 15.14 10.15 23.13
C ALA A 233 14.18 9.62 22.06
N THR A 234 13.16 10.42 21.71
CA THR A 234 12.21 10.12 20.63
C THR A 234 12.97 9.83 19.34
N MET A 235 12.64 8.73 18.67
CA MET A 235 13.15 8.39 17.35
C MET A 235 12.37 9.16 16.29
N GLU A 236 13.06 9.60 15.25
CA GLU A 236 12.46 10.23 14.07
C GLU A 236 12.90 9.48 12.82
N ALA A 237 12.03 9.41 11.80
CA ALA A 237 12.36 8.79 10.53
C ALA A 237 12.30 9.80 9.39
N VAL A 238 13.14 9.57 8.39
CA VAL A 238 13.03 10.18 7.07
C VAL A 238 13.05 9.08 6.03
N LEU A 239 12.07 9.09 5.13
CA LEU A 239 12.06 8.24 3.94
C LEU A 239 12.79 8.96 2.81
N TRP A 240 13.78 8.29 2.24
CA TRP A 240 14.63 8.81 1.18
C TRP A 240 14.38 8.06 -0.11
N ARG A 241 14.44 8.79 -1.20
CA ARG A 241 14.64 8.27 -2.56
C ARG A 241 16.12 7.91 -2.73
N THR A 242 16.41 7.06 -3.71
CA THR A 242 17.78 6.59 -3.99
C THR A 242 18.66 7.65 -4.68
N ASP A 243 18.13 8.81 -5.00
CA ASP A 243 18.85 9.99 -5.49
C ASP A 243 19.25 10.97 -4.36
N VAL A 244 19.17 10.53 -3.10
CA VAL A 244 19.49 11.34 -1.90
C VAL A 244 18.49 12.48 -1.64
N GLN A 245 17.28 12.40 -2.21
CA GLN A 245 16.20 13.33 -1.91
C GLN A 245 15.21 12.74 -0.89
N PRO A 246 14.67 13.54 0.04
CA PRO A 246 13.59 13.09 0.90
C PRO A 246 12.29 12.92 0.09
N VAL A 247 11.53 11.87 0.39
CA VAL A 247 10.19 11.66 -0.16
C VAL A 247 9.25 12.78 0.31
N GLY A 248 8.48 13.37 -0.60
CA GLY A 248 7.66 14.56 -0.31
C GLY A 248 8.49 15.84 -0.16
N GLY A 249 9.71 15.86 -0.69
CA GLY A 249 10.61 17.02 -0.66
C GLY A 249 10.31 18.08 -1.73
N PRO A 250 11.14 19.14 -1.82
CA PRO A 250 10.96 20.22 -2.80
C PRO A 250 11.03 19.77 -4.27
N VAL A 251 11.71 18.66 -4.53
CA VAL A 251 11.90 18.07 -5.86
C VAL A 251 10.62 17.52 -6.48
N GLU A 252 9.56 17.24 -5.70
CA GLU A 252 8.30 16.67 -6.19
C GLU A 252 7.64 17.46 -7.34
N SER A 253 7.98 18.75 -7.46
CA SER A 253 7.44 19.63 -8.51
C SER A 253 8.03 19.39 -9.91
N TRP A 254 9.19 18.76 -10.03
CA TRP A 254 9.79 18.41 -11.33
C TRP A 254 10.26 16.95 -11.41
N ASP A 255 10.39 16.27 -10.28
CA ASP A 255 10.73 14.86 -10.19
C ASP A 255 9.98 14.20 -9.03
N ARG A 256 8.96 13.42 -9.39
CA ARG A 256 7.92 12.90 -8.47
C ARG A 256 8.38 11.59 -7.84
N THR A 257 8.08 11.40 -6.56
CA THR A 257 8.27 10.11 -5.88
C THR A 257 7.42 9.01 -6.50
N LEU A 258 6.17 9.33 -6.89
CA LEU A 258 5.34 8.38 -7.62
C LEU A 258 5.79 8.38 -9.09
N PRO A 259 6.17 7.22 -9.67
CA PRO A 259 6.69 7.12 -11.04
C PRO A 259 5.56 7.20 -12.05
N VAL A 260 4.89 8.35 -12.08
CA VAL A 260 3.66 8.60 -12.80
C VAL A 260 3.74 9.88 -13.60
N VAL A 261 3.02 9.88 -14.72
CA VAL A 261 3.02 10.95 -15.71
C VAL A 261 1.62 11.51 -15.82
N ASP A 262 1.50 12.84 -15.69
CA ASP A 262 0.29 13.55 -16.12
C ASP A 262 0.45 13.92 -17.60
N PRO A 263 -0.37 13.38 -18.51
CA PRO A 263 -0.24 13.63 -19.95
C PRO A 263 -0.45 15.11 -20.34
N LEU A 264 -1.05 15.93 -19.49
CA LEU A 264 -1.18 17.37 -19.73
C LEU A 264 0.10 18.15 -19.38
N GLU A 265 0.92 17.63 -18.48
CA GLU A 265 2.22 18.23 -18.12
C GLU A 265 3.34 17.72 -19.04
N GLU A 266 3.25 16.46 -19.49
CA GLU A 266 4.20 15.83 -20.41
C GLU A 266 3.49 15.40 -21.72
N PRO A 267 3.27 16.31 -22.69
CA PRO A 267 2.46 16.05 -23.89
C PRO A 267 2.93 14.90 -24.79
N VAL A 268 4.18 14.45 -24.61
CA VAL A 268 4.73 13.25 -25.29
C VAL A 268 3.86 12.02 -25.04
N TYR A 269 3.18 11.96 -23.89
CA TYR A 269 2.33 10.84 -23.48
C TYR A 269 0.84 11.04 -23.78
N LEU A 270 0.46 12.17 -24.39
CA LEU A 270 -0.93 12.54 -24.62
C LEU A 270 -1.67 11.50 -25.47
N GLN A 271 -1.03 11.04 -26.55
CA GLN A 271 -1.64 10.07 -27.45
C GLN A 271 -1.83 8.70 -26.77
N GLU A 272 -0.83 8.26 -26.00
CA GLU A 272 -0.93 7.01 -25.25
C GLU A 272 -2.05 7.06 -24.22
N ALA A 273 -2.19 8.18 -23.50
CA ALA A 273 -3.27 8.36 -22.53
C ALA A 273 -4.66 8.31 -23.20
N LYS A 274 -4.80 8.94 -24.37
CA LYS A 274 -6.02 8.85 -25.19
C LYS A 274 -6.32 7.43 -25.61
N ASP A 275 -5.32 6.70 -26.11
CA ASP A 275 -5.50 5.33 -26.58
C ASP A 275 -5.90 4.39 -25.42
N GLN A 276 -5.25 4.51 -24.25
CA GLN A 276 -5.60 3.74 -23.07
C GLN A 276 -7.02 4.05 -22.59
N ARG A 277 -7.39 5.34 -22.47
CA ARG A 277 -8.75 5.77 -22.11
C ARG A 277 -9.79 5.18 -23.06
N ASN A 278 -9.54 5.34 -24.36
CA ASN A 278 -10.44 4.93 -25.42
C ASN A 278 -10.63 3.40 -25.48
N SER A 279 -9.57 2.64 -25.21
CA SER A 279 -9.60 1.18 -25.15
C SER A 279 -10.38 0.71 -23.92
N TRP A 280 -10.06 1.24 -22.73
CA TRP A 280 -10.69 0.83 -21.48
C TRP A 280 -12.15 1.28 -21.37
N ALA A 281 -12.51 2.48 -21.84
CA ALA A 281 -13.90 2.92 -21.85
C ALA A 281 -14.77 2.03 -22.77
N ARG A 282 -14.24 1.62 -23.93
CA ARG A 282 -14.93 0.65 -24.81
C ARG A 282 -15.02 -0.73 -24.18
N HIS A 283 -13.98 -1.18 -23.47
CA HIS A 283 -14.02 -2.43 -22.71
C HIS A 283 -15.14 -2.41 -21.66
N TYR A 284 -15.20 -1.38 -20.83
CA TYR A 284 -16.25 -1.25 -19.81
C TYR A 284 -17.65 -1.12 -20.40
N LEU A 285 -17.82 -0.38 -21.51
CA LEU A 285 -19.10 -0.31 -22.18
C LEU A 285 -19.55 -1.68 -22.70
N ASN A 286 -18.62 -2.46 -23.26
CA ASN A 286 -18.90 -3.81 -23.71
C ASN A 286 -19.28 -4.74 -22.56
N ASP A 287 -18.60 -4.64 -21.41
CA ASP A 287 -18.93 -5.42 -20.23
C ASP A 287 -20.34 -5.08 -19.71
N TRP A 288 -20.66 -3.78 -19.56
CA TRP A 288 -22.00 -3.34 -19.20
C TRP A 288 -23.05 -3.83 -20.18
N ASN A 289 -22.85 -3.62 -21.48
CA ASN A 289 -23.76 -4.11 -22.51
C ASN A 289 -23.91 -5.64 -22.50
N THR A 290 -22.84 -6.39 -22.23
CA THR A 290 -22.87 -7.86 -22.20
C THR A 290 -23.66 -8.37 -21.01
N VAL A 291 -23.44 -7.76 -19.83
CA VAL A 291 -24.13 -8.15 -18.60
C VAL A 291 -25.59 -7.72 -18.66
N CYS A 292 -25.87 -6.46 -18.99
CA CYS A 292 -27.22 -5.90 -18.99
C CYS A 292 -28.16 -6.54 -20.02
N LEU A 293 -27.65 -6.83 -21.22
CA LEU A 293 -28.47 -7.34 -22.34
C LEU A 293 -28.43 -8.87 -22.46
N ARG A 294 -27.84 -9.58 -21.50
CA ARG A 294 -27.65 -11.03 -21.58
C ARG A 294 -28.95 -11.80 -21.82
N PHE A 295 -30.06 -11.38 -21.21
CA PHE A 295 -31.37 -11.98 -21.46
C PHE A 295 -31.80 -11.84 -22.92
N PHE A 296 -31.62 -10.65 -23.49
CA PHE A 296 -31.93 -10.41 -24.90
C PHE A 296 -31.08 -11.28 -25.82
N ASP A 297 -29.80 -11.42 -25.50
CA ASP A 297 -28.87 -12.24 -26.28
C ASP A 297 -29.17 -13.74 -26.22
N ARG A 298 -29.86 -14.23 -25.18
CA ARG A 298 -30.21 -15.64 -25.03
C ARG A 298 -31.63 -15.93 -25.50
N GLU A 299 -32.59 -15.19 -24.97
CA GLU A 299 -34.01 -15.50 -25.04
C GLU A 299 -34.79 -14.62 -26.01
N ALA A 300 -34.41 -13.35 -26.20
CA ALA A 300 -35.16 -12.39 -27.03
C ALA A 300 -34.42 -11.98 -28.32
N LYS A 301 -33.84 -12.96 -29.02
CA LYS A 301 -33.05 -12.72 -30.24
C LYS A 301 -33.88 -12.20 -31.41
N MET A 302 -35.20 -12.37 -31.45
CA MET A 302 -36.01 -11.97 -32.61
C MET A 302 -36.12 -10.45 -32.72
N CYS A 303 -36.23 -9.75 -31.60
CA CYS A 303 -36.38 -8.30 -31.57
C CYS A 303 -35.11 -7.56 -32.00
N GLN A 304 -33.91 -8.15 -31.90
CA GLN A 304 -32.63 -7.48 -32.20
C GLN A 304 -32.35 -6.20 -31.38
N PHE A 305 -33.12 -5.96 -30.31
CA PHE A 305 -33.00 -4.77 -29.46
C PHE A 305 -31.58 -4.61 -28.89
N ALA A 306 -30.97 -5.69 -28.44
CA ALA A 306 -29.61 -5.66 -27.89
C ALA A 306 -28.54 -5.22 -28.91
N GLY A 307 -28.73 -5.52 -30.20
CA GLY A 307 -27.83 -5.05 -31.26
C GLY A 307 -27.97 -3.55 -31.51
N LEU A 308 -29.21 -3.05 -31.53
CA LEU A 308 -29.50 -1.62 -31.65
C LEU A 308 -28.97 -0.83 -30.46
N TRP A 309 -29.25 -1.28 -29.24
CA TRP A 309 -28.76 -0.67 -28.00
C TRP A 309 -27.23 -0.53 -28.00
N ARG A 310 -26.51 -1.61 -28.33
CA ARG A 310 -25.04 -1.59 -28.42
C ARG A 310 -24.55 -0.58 -29.46
N SER A 311 -25.23 -0.47 -30.59
CA SER A 311 -24.86 0.47 -31.65
C SER A 311 -25.01 1.92 -31.19
N PHE A 312 -26.13 2.27 -30.57
CA PHE A 312 -26.36 3.63 -30.06
C PHE A 312 -25.43 3.98 -28.90
N THR A 313 -25.26 3.08 -27.93
CA THR A 313 -24.32 3.31 -26.82
C THR A 313 -22.88 3.47 -27.30
N CYS A 314 -22.43 2.71 -28.30
CA CYS A 314 -21.13 2.92 -28.94
C CYS A 314 -21.05 4.31 -29.60
N GLY A 315 -22.11 4.76 -30.27
CA GLY A 315 -22.18 6.10 -30.86
C GLY A 315 -22.07 7.22 -29.82
N TYR A 316 -22.78 7.11 -28.69
CA TYR A 316 -22.65 8.06 -27.58
C TYR A 316 -21.26 8.06 -26.98
N LEU A 317 -20.64 6.89 -26.80
CA LEU A 317 -19.29 6.80 -26.29
C LEU A 317 -18.29 7.45 -27.26
N ASP A 318 -18.45 7.23 -28.55
CA ASP A 318 -17.58 7.85 -29.55
C ASP A 318 -17.72 9.38 -29.57
N SER A 319 -18.95 9.90 -29.45
CA SER A 319 -19.21 11.34 -29.25
C SER A 319 -18.52 11.88 -28.00
N LEU A 320 -18.66 11.18 -26.87
CA LEU A 320 -18.02 11.58 -25.61
C LEU A 320 -16.49 11.65 -25.74
N LEU A 321 -15.89 10.63 -26.35
CA LEU A 321 -14.44 10.51 -26.45
C LEU A 321 -13.81 11.44 -27.50
N ASN A 322 -14.50 11.68 -28.61
CA ASN A 322 -13.92 12.36 -29.78
C ASN A 322 -14.48 13.77 -30.02
N ALA A 323 -15.71 14.06 -29.60
CA ALA A 323 -16.36 15.35 -29.84
C ALA A 323 -16.48 16.21 -28.57
N GLU A 324 -16.92 15.63 -27.45
CA GLU A 324 -17.17 16.38 -26.21
C GLU A 324 -15.92 16.52 -25.34
N TYR A 325 -15.16 15.43 -25.15
CA TYR A 325 -13.97 15.41 -24.29
C TYR A 325 -12.73 14.85 -25.01
N PRO A 326 -12.29 15.43 -26.15
CA PRO A 326 -11.16 14.90 -26.90
C PRO A 326 -9.86 14.89 -26.09
N ASP A 327 -9.55 15.97 -25.38
CA ASP A 327 -8.29 16.18 -24.66
C ASP A 327 -8.46 16.29 -23.12
N ARG A 328 -9.61 15.84 -22.61
CA ARG A 328 -9.99 15.93 -21.19
C ARG A 328 -10.25 14.55 -20.60
N ASN A 329 -10.25 14.45 -19.27
CA ASN A 329 -10.46 13.18 -18.55
C ASN A 329 -9.51 12.08 -19.06
N LEU A 330 -8.20 12.35 -18.99
CA LEU A 330 -7.15 11.44 -19.42
C LEU A 330 -6.56 10.67 -18.23
N PRO A 331 -6.22 9.38 -18.40
CA PRO A 331 -5.66 8.59 -17.33
C PRO A 331 -4.25 9.08 -17.02
N VAL A 332 -3.88 9.02 -15.75
CA VAL A 332 -2.49 9.14 -15.34
C VAL A 332 -1.76 7.88 -15.82
N LEU A 333 -0.60 8.05 -16.42
CA LEU A 333 0.21 6.94 -16.92
C LEU A 333 1.34 6.59 -15.96
N ILE A 334 1.83 5.37 -16.05
CA ILE A 334 3.10 5.00 -15.42
C ILE A 334 4.24 5.53 -16.28
N ARG A 335 5.32 6.04 -15.66
CA ARG A 335 6.53 6.40 -16.41
C ARG A 335 7.10 5.11 -17.05
N PRO A 336 7.30 5.05 -18.38
CA PRO A 336 7.86 3.85 -19.00
C PRO A 336 9.33 3.69 -18.63
N GLY A 337 9.71 2.46 -18.28
CA GLY A 337 11.09 2.06 -17.99
C GLY A 337 11.40 0.69 -18.58
N THR A 338 12.69 0.41 -18.80
CA THR A 338 13.23 -0.89 -19.22
C THR A 338 13.14 -1.98 -18.15
N ARG A 339 12.74 -1.64 -16.91
CA ARG A 339 12.57 -2.54 -15.75
C ARG A 339 13.87 -3.28 -15.40
N LEU A 340 15.01 -2.69 -15.75
CA LEU A 340 16.30 -3.14 -15.30
C LEU A 340 16.40 -3.01 -13.78
N PRO A 341 17.24 -3.83 -13.12
CA PRO A 341 17.44 -3.72 -11.67
C PRO A 341 17.79 -2.30 -11.20
N SER A 342 18.51 -1.53 -12.03
CA SER A 342 18.87 -0.14 -11.77
C SER A 342 17.64 0.78 -11.71
N GLU A 343 16.74 0.71 -12.69
CA GLU A 343 15.52 1.54 -12.69
C GLU A 343 14.54 1.15 -11.57
N LEU A 344 14.45 -0.15 -11.26
CA LEU A 344 13.67 -0.62 -10.09
C LEU A 344 14.24 -0.11 -8.77
N GLN A 345 15.53 0.20 -8.74
CA GLN A 345 16.21 0.79 -7.61
C GLN A 345 16.02 2.31 -7.54
N GLU A 346 15.99 2.99 -8.69
CA GLU A 346 15.76 4.43 -8.80
C GLU A 346 14.31 4.82 -8.47
N ASP A 347 13.34 4.21 -9.16
CA ASP A 347 11.95 4.71 -9.16
C ASP A 347 11.04 4.00 -8.15
N TYR A 348 11.44 2.82 -7.69
CA TYR A 348 10.57 1.93 -6.91
C TYR A 348 11.17 1.48 -5.58
N THR A 349 12.41 1.85 -5.27
CA THR A 349 13.07 1.51 -4.01
C THR A 349 13.31 2.77 -3.18
N PHE A 350 12.99 2.70 -1.90
CA PHE A 350 13.12 3.79 -0.95
C PHE A 350 13.88 3.32 0.29
N VAL A 351 14.62 4.22 0.93
CA VAL A 351 15.41 3.93 2.13
C VAL A 351 14.85 4.74 3.29
N ALA A 352 14.30 4.09 4.31
CA ALA A 352 13.99 4.78 5.56
C ALA A 352 15.23 4.81 6.43
N VAL A 353 15.58 6.00 6.92
CA VAL A 353 16.62 6.19 7.93
C VAL A 353 15.95 6.68 9.19
N VAL A 354 16.16 5.96 10.29
CA VAL A 354 15.68 6.31 11.61
C VAL A 354 16.83 6.86 12.43
N TYR A 355 16.59 8.04 12.97
CA TYR A 355 17.52 8.81 13.75
C TYR A 355 17.13 8.78 15.21
N ARG A 356 18.12 8.72 16.08
CA ARG A 356 17.97 8.84 17.53
C ARG A 356 19.13 9.62 18.13
N PRO A 357 18.86 10.57 19.05
CA PRO A 357 19.90 11.22 19.84
C PRO A 357 20.73 10.22 20.65
N LYS A 358 21.99 10.56 20.93
CA LYS A 358 22.89 9.69 21.69
C LYS A 358 22.31 9.39 23.09
N LEU A 359 22.25 8.10 23.45
CA LEU A 359 21.86 7.67 24.80
C LEU A 359 22.96 8.05 25.80
N PRO A 360 22.61 8.58 26.99
CA PRO A 360 23.57 8.80 28.05
C PRO A 360 24.13 7.46 28.57
N GLU A 361 25.46 7.34 28.61
CA GLU A 361 26.18 6.17 29.11
C GLU A 361 26.18 6.15 30.65
N MET A 362 25.95 4.98 31.29
CA MET A 362 26.18 4.86 32.73
C MET A 362 27.69 4.76 32.99
N ALA A 363 28.21 5.63 33.85
CA ALA A 363 29.64 5.70 34.18
C ALA A 363 30.55 5.87 32.94
N SER A 364 30.25 6.87 32.10
CA SER A 364 30.97 7.23 30.86
C SER A 364 32.49 7.47 31.02
N VAL A 365 32.96 7.66 32.25
CA VAL A 365 34.39 7.80 32.58
C VAL A 365 35.11 6.45 32.47
N ILE A 366 34.43 5.36 32.83
CA ILE A 366 34.99 4.00 32.94
C ILE A 366 34.66 3.19 31.67
N PHE A 367 33.47 3.41 31.11
CA PHE A 367 32.99 2.68 29.95
C PHE A 367 32.78 3.66 28.80
N ARG A 368 33.57 3.52 27.74
CA ARG A 368 33.36 4.22 26.48
C ARG A 368 32.72 3.27 25.50
N ASN A 369 31.68 3.73 24.82
CA ASN A 369 31.07 2.97 23.74
C ASN A 369 32.05 2.81 22.56
N PRO A 370 32.38 1.57 22.14
CA PRO A 370 33.22 1.34 20.96
C PRO A 370 32.49 1.61 19.63
N LEU A 371 31.15 1.59 19.60
CA LEU A 371 30.37 1.92 18.42
C LEU A 371 30.24 3.44 18.28
N GLY A 372 31.02 4.02 17.37
CA GLY A 372 31.05 5.46 17.13
C GLY A 372 29.75 6.05 16.55
N SER A 373 28.83 5.21 16.07
CA SER A 373 27.57 5.57 15.40
C SER A 373 26.43 4.62 15.81
N ASP A 374 25.78 4.90 16.95
CA ASP A 374 24.56 4.19 17.44
C ASP A 374 23.27 5.04 17.32
N SER A 375 23.38 6.12 16.56
CA SER A 375 22.36 7.16 16.39
C SER A 375 21.48 6.95 15.17
N VAL A 376 21.81 6.00 14.29
CA VAL A 376 21.07 5.74 13.05
C VAL A 376 20.89 4.25 12.79
N ALA A 377 19.74 3.89 12.25
CA ALA A 377 19.50 2.61 11.58
C ALA A 377 18.73 2.88 10.29
N TYR A 378 18.77 1.92 9.37
CA TYR A 378 18.12 2.07 8.07
C TYR A 378 17.53 0.75 7.59
N ALA A 379 16.55 0.86 6.70
CA ALA A 379 15.95 -0.26 5.99
C ALA A 379 15.48 0.21 4.62
N ALA A 380 15.51 -0.68 3.62
CA ALA A 380 15.00 -0.38 2.30
C ALA A 380 13.67 -1.10 2.03
N VAL A 381 12.79 -0.43 1.30
CA VAL A 381 11.51 -0.96 0.85
C VAL A 381 11.41 -0.83 -0.66
N ARG A 382 10.85 -1.84 -1.32
CA ARG A 382 10.55 -1.81 -2.75
C ARG A 382 9.05 -1.90 -2.98
N VAL A 383 8.55 -1.03 -3.84
CA VAL A 383 7.19 -1.06 -4.38
C VAL A 383 7.17 -1.86 -5.68
N PHE A 384 6.24 -2.80 -5.84
CA PHE A 384 6.24 -3.70 -6.99
C PHE A 384 4.86 -4.30 -7.27
N VAL A 385 4.71 -4.88 -8.46
CA VAL A 385 3.56 -5.73 -8.83
C VAL A 385 3.94 -7.21 -8.62
N PRO A 386 3.21 -7.97 -7.80
CA PRO A 386 3.51 -9.38 -7.55
C PRO A 386 3.14 -10.26 -8.74
N ARG A 387 3.89 -11.35 -8.93
CA ARG A 387 3.53 -12.39 -9.90
C ARG A 387 2.25 -13.13 -9.49
N ARG A 388 1.52 -13.65 -10.47
CA ARG A 388 0.35 -14.51 -10.25
C ARG A 388 0.76 -15.76 -9.50
N ARG A 389 0.17 -15.97 -8.33
CA ARG A 389 0.31 -17.21 -7.55
C ARG A 389 -0.46 -18.35 -8.22
N LEU A 390 -0.05 -19.58 -7.93
CA LEU A 390 -0.83 -20.77 -8.25
C LEU A 390 -1.92 -20.93 -7.19
N VAL A 391 -3.16 -21.09 -7.64
CA VAL A 391 -4.32 -21.33 -6.78
C VAL A 391 -5.04 -22.59 -7.22
N TRP A 392 -5.57 -23.31 -6.24
CA TRP A 392 -6.56 -24.35 -6.48
C TRP A 392 -7.88 -23.67 -6.84
N TRP A 393 -8.35 -23.89 -8.06
CA TRP A 393 -9.62 -23.36 -8.53
C TRP A 393 -10.62 -24.50 -8.71
N ARG A 394 -11.86 -24.25 -8.30
CA ARG A 394 -12.99 -25.13 -8.53
C ARG A 394 -13.94 -24.44 -9.51
N ASP A 395 -14.16 -25.05 -10.66
CA ASP A 395 -15.15 -24.55 -11.62
C ASP A 395 -16.55 -24.99 -11.19
N TYR A 396 -17.47 -24.02 -11.15
CA TYR A 396 -18.89 -24.27 -10.98
C TYR A 396 -19.58 -23.97 -12.31
N PRO A 397 -20.07 -24.98 -13.04
CA PRO A 397 -20.96 -24.71 -14.16
C PRO A 397 -22.28 -24.12 -13.62
N GLY A 398 -22.80 -23.06 -14.27
CA GLY A 398 -24.22 -22.71 -14.13
C GLY A 398 -24.60 -21.44 -13.37
N ARG A 399 -23.74 -20.41 -13.22
CA ARG A 399 -24.26 -19.10 -12.78
C ARG A 399 -25.02 -18.42 -13.93
N GLN A 400 -26.34 -18.47 -13.86
CA GLN A 400 -27.23 -17.85 -14.85
C GLN A 400 -27.64 -16.46 -14.36
N GLU A 401 -26.81 -15.45 -14.60
CA GLU A 401 -27.25 -14.06 -14.42
C GLU A 401 -28.16 -13.72 -15.61
N LEU A 402 -29.33 -13.14 -15.36
CA LEU A 402 -30.29 -12.83 -16.41
C LEU A 402 -29.97 -11.48 -17.07
N GLY A 403 -29.28 -10.59 -16.37
CA GLY A 403 -28.99 -9.22 -16.82
C GLY A 403 -29.80 -8.20 -16.03
N GLY A 404 -29.91 -6.97 -16.54
CA GLY A 404 -30.54 -5.87 -15.80
C GLY A 404 -30.03 -4.50 -16.23
N VAL A 405 -30.41 -3.45 -15.52
CA VAL A 405 -29.88 -2.09 -15.72
C VAL A 405 -28.80 -1.83 -14.67
N PRO A 406 -27.70 -1.12 -14.99
CA PRO A 406 -26.68 -0.81 -13.99
C PRO A 406 -27.29 -0.18 -12.73
N GLY A 407 -26.95 -0.75 -11.55
CA GLY A 407 -27.49 -0.33 -10.25
C GLY A 407 -28.69 -1.12 -9.75
N ASP A 408 -29.36 -1.90 -10.60
CA ASP A 408 -30.54 -2.69 -10.25
C ASP A 408 -30.51 -4.00 -11.07
N MET A 409 -29.63 -4.93 -10.71
CA MET A 409 -29.43 -6.17 -11.47
C MET A 409 -30.39 -7.26 -10.99
N VAL A 410 -31.07 -7.95 -11.92
CA VAL A 410 -31.94 -9.08 -11.57
C VAL A 410 -31.10 -10.36 -11.48
N ILE A 411 -30.99 -10.86 -10.25
CA ILE A 411 -30.37 -12.15 -9.95
C ILE A 411 -31.50 -13.10 -9.56
N ILE A 412 -31.75 -14.12 -10.37
CA ILE A 412 -32.65 -15.22 -10.00
C ILE A 412 -31.77 -16.33 -9.44
N ASP A 413 -32.06 -16.74 -8.21
CA ASP A 413 -31.48 -17.95 -7.64
C ASP A 413 -31.94 -19.16 -8.48
N PRO A 414 -31.07 -20.13 -8.77
CA PRO A 414 -31.48 -21.30 -9.55
C PRO A 414 -32.71 -21.95 -8.92
N GLU A 415 -33.76 -22.18 -9.72
CA GLU A 415 -35.07 -22.71 -9.27
C GLU A 415 -34.94 -24.05 -8.53
N ASP A 416 -33.88 -24.80 -8.81
CA ASP A 416 -33.47 -25.98 -8.05
C ASP A 416 -32.06 -25.76 -7.46
N PRO A 417 -31.88 -25.74 -6.12
CA PRO A 417 -30.57 -26.05 -5.58
C PRO A 417 -30.20 -27.45 -6.08
N PRO A 418 -28.94 -27.71 -6.48
CA PRO A 418 -28.54 -29.03 -6.95
C PRO A 418 -28.99 -30.09 -5.93
N THR A 419 -29.98 -30.90 -6.28
CA THR A 419 -30.61 -31.91 -5.39
C THR A 419 -29.77 -33.19 -5.30
N GLY A 420 -28.46 -33.06 -5.47
CA GLY A 420 -27.48 -34.12 -5.30
C GLY A 420 -26.22 -33.57 -4.60
N PRO A 421 -25.33 -34.46 -4.10
CA PRO A 421 -24.01 -33.99 -3.68
C PRO A 421 -23.42 -33.19 -4.83
N PRO A 422 -22.82 -32.01 -4.58
CA PRO A 422 -22.25 -31.20 -5.64
C PRO A 422 -21.33 -32.10 -6.45
N GLU A 423 -21.51 -32.16 -7.78
CA GLU A 423 -20.59 -32.93 -8.62
C GLU A 423 -19.15 -32.59 -8.20
N PRO A 424 -18.27 -33.59 -8.08
CA PRO A 424 -16.89 -33.35 -7.70
C PRO A 424 -16.24 -32.50 -8.79
N GLY A 425 -16.39 -31.18 -8.67
CA GLY A 425 -15.78 -30.21 -9.56
C GLY A 425 -14.29 -30.48 -9.59
N VAL A 426 -13.72 -30.47 -10.79
CA VAL A 426 -12.31 -30.77 -10.96
C VAL A 426 -11.51 -29.63 -10.33
N TRP A 427 -10.77 -29.96 -9.27
CA TRP A 427 -9.78 -29.04 -8.72
C TRP A 427 -8.63 -28.94 -9.70
N VAL A 428 -8.46 -27.77 -10.30
CA VAL A 428 -7.35 -27.49 -11.20
C VAL A 428 -6.40 -26.48 -10.55
N VAL A 429 -5.10 -26.77 -10.59
CA VAL A 429 -4.09 -25.79 -10.24
C VAL A 429 -3.91 -24.87 -11.43
N ARG A 430 -4.22 -23.58 -11.27
CA ARG A 430 -3.98 -22.58 -12.30
C ARG A 430 -3.38 -21.32 -11.71
N ARG A 431 -2.77 -20.49 -12.55
CA ARG A 431 -2.42 -19.12 -12.16
C ARG A 431 -3.71 -18.38 -11.79
N GLU A 432 -3.65 -17.58 -10.74
CA GLU A 432 -4.77 -16.79 -10.23
C GLU A 432 -5.48 -16.05 -11.39
N PRO A 433 -6.74 -16.41 -11.71
CA PRO A 433 -7.47 -15.81 -12.82
C PRO A 433 -7.77 -14.33 -12.54
N GLY A 434 -7.76 -13.50 -13.59
CA GLY A 434 -8.05 -12.06 -13.50
C GLY A 434 -6.95 -11.19 -12.87
N ALA A 435 -5.91 -11.77 -12.29
CA ALA A 435 -4.82 -11.01 -11.69
C ALA A 435 -3.85 -10.49 -12.77
N SER A 436 -3.56 -9.19 -12.90
CA SER A 436 -2.53 -8.69 -13.84
C SER A 436 -1.12 -8.75 -13.23
N GLU A 437 -0.10 -8.99 -14.08
CA GLU A 437 1.33 -8.81 -13.75
C GLU A 437 1.92 -7.58 -14.46
N ALA A 438 1.10 -6.85 -15.22
CA ALA A 438 1.54 -5.68 -15.96
C ALA A 438 1.91 -4.54 -15.01
N TRP A 439 3.01 -3.85 -15.31
CA TRP A 439 3.42 -2.63 -14.61
C TRP A 439 2.78 -1.46 -15.34
N ASP A 440 1.55 -1.16 -14.97
CA ASP A 440 0.75 -0.06 -15.49
C ASP A 440 -0.15 0.50 -14.37
N LEU A 441 -0.79 1.63 -14.65
CA LEU A 441 -1.81 2.23 -13.78
C LEU A 441 -3.22 1.78 -14.15
N PHE A 442 -3.38 0.57 -14.65
CA PHE A 442 -4.64 -0.17 -14.62
C PHE A 442 -4.50 -1.43 -13.74
N ASN A 443 -3.31 -1.70 -13.22
CA ASN A 443 -3.06 -2.75 -12.24
C ASN A 443 -3.21 -2.23 -10.81
N GLN A 444 -4.22 -2.73 -10.07
CA GLN A 444 -4.48 -2.37 -8.67
C GLN A 444 -3.75 -3.29 -7.66
N ARG A 445 -2.69 -3.97 -8.08
CA ARG A 445 -1.96 -4.95 -7.24
C ARG A 445 -0.60 -4.45 -6.78
N TRP A 446 -0.37 -3.15 -6.71
CA TRP A 446 0.87 -2.61 -6.16
C TRP A 446 1.03 -3.00 -4.69
N ARG A 447 2.21 -3.51 -4.34
CA ARG A 447 2.60 -4.00 -3.01
C ARG A 447 3.93 -3.38 -2.61
N ALA A 448 4.24 -3.47 -1.32
CA ALA A 448 5.52 -3.09 -0.75
C ALA A 448 6.16 -4.29 -0.05
N GLN A 449 7.48 -4.43 -0.14
CA GLN A 449 8.26 -5.45 0.55
C GLN A 449 9.60 -4.88 1.00
N LEU A 450 10.08 -5.28 2.18
CA LEU A 450 11.42 -4.95 2.64
C LEU A 450 12.45 -5.69 1.77
N VAL A 451 13.47 -4.96 1.34
CA VAL A 451 14.57 -5.47 0.51
C VAL A 451 15.91 -5.08 1.13
N PRO A 452 17.00 -5.81 0.82
CA PRO A 452 18.33 -5.36 1.20
C PRO A 452 18.63 -3.97 0.63
N ALA A 453 19.15 -3.07 1.46
CA ALA A 453 19.52 -1.72 1.07
C ALA A 453 20.78 -1.74 0.18
N THR A 454 20.55 -1.86 -1.13
CA THR A 454 21.58 -2.03 -2.17
C THR A 454 21.79 -0.77 -3.00
N ALA A 455 21.18 0.35 -2.58
CA ALA A 455 21.35 1.65 -3.23
C ALA A 455 22.82 2.08 -3.24
N GLU A 456 23.34 2.45 -4.41
CA GLU A 456 24.72 2.97 -4.54
C GLU A 456 24.93 4.25 -3.73
N SER A 457 23.87 5.07 -3.62
CA SER A 457 23.84 6.31 -2.86
C SER A 457 23.64 6.14 -1.35
N LEU A 458 23.54 4.90 -0.84
CA LEU A 458 23.25 4.63 0.58
C LEU A 458 24.22 5.35 1.51
N ALA A 459 25.51 5.35 1.19
CA ALA A 459 26.53 6.05 1.95
C ALA A 459 26.23 7.55 2.09
N TRP A 460 25.77 8.18 1.00
CA TRP A 460 25.42 9.60 0.97
C TRP A 460 24.13 9.88 1.71
N ILE A 461 23.11 9.02 1.58
CA ILE A 461 21.85 9.13 2.34
C ILE A 461 22.13 9.15 3.85
N LEU A 462 22.96 8.23 4.35
CA LEU A 462 23.29 8.13 5.78
C LEU A 462 24.14 9.29 6.30
N GLN A 463 24.86 9.97 5.41
CA GLN A 463 25.71 11.13 5.74
C GLN A 463 24.97 12.47 5.57
N THR A 464 23.80 12.47 4.94
CA THR A 464 23.03 13.68 4.68
C THR A 464 22.25 14.08 5.94
N PRO A 465 22.35 15.34 6.40
CA PRO A 465 21.55 15.83 7.51
C PRO A 465 20.05 15.68 7.23
N PRO A 466 19.27 15.11 8.16
CA PRO A 466 17.85 14.94 7.94
C PRO A 466 17.15 16.30 7.86
N PRO A 467 16.15 16.48 6.98
CA PRO A 467 15.35 17.72 6.87
C PRO A 467 14.35 17.87 8.03
N LEU A 468 14.80 17.67 9.28
CA LEU A 468 14.01 17.75 10.51
C LEU A 468 14.39 19.01 11.29
N SER A 469 13.77 20.15 10.96
CA SER A 469 14.08 21.45 11.59
C SER A 469 13.99 21.39 13.13
N GLY A 470 15.04 21.84 13.82
CA GLY A 470 15.06 22.01 15.28
C GLY A 470 15.12 20.72 16.12
N TRP A 471 15.10 19.53 15.49
CA TRP A 471 15.18 18.26 16.22
C TRP A 471 16.64 17.81 16.47
N TRP A 472 17.56 18.10 15.54
CA TRP A 472 18.91 17.53 15.55
C TRP A 472 20.04 18.49 15.98
N ASP A 473 19.78 19.77 16.25
CA ASP A 473 20.79 20.81 16.59
C ASP A 473 21.85 20.30 17.59
N GLY A 474 22.99 19.83 17.07
CA GLY A 474 24.14 19.31 17.81
C GLY A 474 23.96 17.97 18.54
N ARG A 475 22.80 17.31 18.46
CA ARG A 475 22.48 16.08 19.23
C ARG A 475 22.64 14.78 18.44
N LEU A 476 22.72 14.88 17.12
CA LEU A 476 22.87 13.75 16.21
C LEU A 476 24.33 13.68 15.72
N ARG A 477 24.95 12.50 15.83
CA ARG A 477 26.22 12.20 15.17
C ARG A 477 25.92 11.30 13.97
N LEU A 478 26.08 11.83 12.77
CA LEU A 478 25.98 11.02 11.56
C LEU A 478 27.24 10.16 11.39
N PRO A 479 27.13 8.97 10.79
CA PRO A 479 28.29 8.16 10.46
C PRO A 479 29.17 8.92 9.47
N GLN A 480 30.49 8.75 9.58
CA GLN A 480 31.44 9.24 8.58
C GLN A 480 31.85 8.04 7.74
N LEU A 481 31.40 8.00 6.48
CA LEU A 481 31.63 6.89 5.55
C LEU A 481 32.36 7.38 4.28
N PRO A 482 33.54 8.02 4.39
CA PRO A 482 34.29 8.44 3.22
C PRO A 482 34.90 7.24 2.50
N GLY A 483 34.57 7.07 1.22
CA GLY A 483 35.15 6.03 0.36
C GLY A 483 34.73 4.58 0.69
N VAL A 484 33.60 4.41 1.38
CA VAL A 484 33.02 3.10 1.69
C VAL A 484 31.91 2.79 0.69
N ASP A 485 32.06 1.71 -0.07
CA ASP A 485 31.06 1.27 -1.06
C ASP A 485 29.87 0.56 -0.39
N THR A 486 28.70 0.54 -1.04
CA THR A 486 27.48 -0.10 -0.51
C THR A 486 27.66 -1.55 -0.03
N PRO A 487 28.42 -2.43 -0.71
CA PRO A 487 28.70 -3.78 -0.22
C PRO A 487 29.44 -3.78 1.13
N GLU A 488 30.37 -2.85 1.34
CA GLU A 488 31.10 -2.71 2.60
C GLU A 488 30.17 -2.22 3.71
N ILE A 489 29.24 -1.30 3.40
CA ILE A 489 28.22 -0.83 4.36
C ILE A 489 27.33 -1.98 4.83
N LEU A 490 26.94 -2.88 3.93
CA LEU A 490 26.17 -4.09 4.27
C LEU A 490 26.95 -5.05 5.18
N HIS A 491 28.27 -5.05 5.10
CA HIS A 491 29.15 -5.83 6.00
C HIS A 491 29.45 -5.13 7.33
N ILE A 492 29.38 -3.80 7.38
CA ILE A 492 29.61 -2.98 8.58
C ILE A 492 28.33 -2.88 9.43
N SER A 493 27.15 -2.94 8.79
CA SER A 493 25.87 -2.99 9.47
C SER A 493 25.01 -4.16 9.00
N PRO A 494 25.38 -5.41 9.35
CA PRO A 494 24.41 -6.47 9.52
C PRO A 494 23.90 -6.42 10.97
N HIS A 495 22.65 -6.82 11.16
CA HIS A 495 22.09 -7.43 12.37
C HIS A 495 22.95 -7.48 13.65
#